data_AF-A0A5J4TTN7-F1
#
_entry.id   AF-A0A5J4TTN7-F1
#
_cell.length_a   1.000
_cell.length_b   1.000
_cell.length_c   1.000
_cell.angle_alpha   90.00
_cell.angle_beta   90.00
_cell.angle_gamma   90.00
#
_symmetry.space_group_name_H-M   'P 1'
#
loop_
_entity.id
_entity.type
_entity.pdbx_description
1 polymer ?
#
loop_
_entity_poly.entity_id
_entity_poly.type
_entity_poly.pdbx_seq_one_letter_code
_entity_poly.pdbx_strand_id
1 'polypeptide(L)'
;MHIVESVPQIAPNFSDVKAMVAPLECICEMVANDRQLILASSAIAQIVLKVICVNQEVLQPKFERMKEVLRNFFELVRLATNLSLAELIYSIWLVSRFSEKEAENKLKCMNQPFVKEKYESVVKESNIGTVLLVSVEISQKILRDHAKKNTYWAHLFDLSVENFNKSEAAYLNWLNYS
;
A
#
# COMPACT_ATOMS: atom_id res chain seq x y z
N MET A 1 7.43 -42.05 36.80
CA MET A 1 7.16 -42.14 35.35
C MET A 1 5.97 -41.24 35.06
N HIS A 2 6.21 -40.03 34.57
CA HIS A 2 5.15 -39.13 34.11
C HIS A 2 4.93 -39.37 32.61
N ILE A 3 3.70 -39.74 32.25
CA ILE A 3 3.27 -39.86 30.87
C ILE A 3 3.02 -38.45 30.36
N VAL A 4 3.82 -38.01 29.39
CA VAL A 4 3.59 -36.75 28.67
C VAL A 4 2.59 -37.06 27.56
N GLU A 5 1.34 -36.63 27.74
CA GLU A 5 0.36 -36.63 26.66
C GLU A 5 0.81 -35.64 25.57
N SER A 6 0.90 -36.13 24.33
CA SER A 6 1.28 -35.34 23.18
C SER A 6 0.11 -34.47 22.73
N VAL A 7 0.37 -33.17 22.59
CA VAL A 7 -0.59 -32.18 22.08
C VAL A 7 -0.97 -32.57 20.63
N PRO A 8 -2.27 -32.65 20.27
CA PRO A 8 -2.65 -32.93 18.90
C PRO A 8 -2.19 -31.81 17.98
N GLN A 9 -1.30 -32.12 17.03
CA GLN A 9 -0.99 -31.23 15.92
C GLN A 9 -2.21 -31.17 15.01
N ILE A 10 -3.02 -30.12 15.16
CA ILE A 10 -4.00 -29.72 14.16
C ILE A 10 -3.21 -29.01 13.05
N ALA A 11 -2.57 -29.80 12.18
CA ALA A 11 -2.06 -29.28 10.93
C ALA A 11 -3.29 -29.02 10.02
N PRO A 12 -3.47 -27.79 9.49
CA PRO A 12 -4.52 -27.55 8.53
C PRO A 12 -4.34 -28.46 7.32
N ASN A 13 -5.33 -29.32 7.06
CA ASN A 13 -5.35 -30.18 5.90
C ASN A 13 -5.73 -29.33 4.68
N PHE A 14 -4.73 -28.94 3.89
CA PHE A 14 -4.93 -28.13 2.68
C PHE A 14 -5.32 -28.97 1.45
N SER A 15 -5.53 -30.29 1.57
CA SER A 15 -5.89 -31.14 0.43
C SER A 15 -7.24 -30.77 -0.20
N ASP A 16 -8.12 -30.09 0.54
CA ASP A 16 -9.42 -29.62 0.04
C ASP A 16 -9.40 -28.19 -0.53
N VAL A 17 -8.28 -27.46 -0.38
CA VAL A 17 -8.12 -26.15 -1.01
C VAL A 17 -7.65 -26.37 -2.44
N LYS A 18 -8.60 -26.73 -3.31
CA LYS A 18 -8.41 -26.58 -4.75
C LYS A 18 -8.41 -25.08 -5.04
N ALA A 19 -7.28 -24.43 -4.82
CA ALA A 19 -7.08 -23.07 -5.27
C ALA A 19 -7.33 -23.08 -6.78
N MET A 20 -8.46 -22.51 -7.20
CA MET A 20 -8.58 -22.03 -8.57
C MET A 20 -7.53 -20.93 -8.69
N VAL A 21 -6.31 -21.33 -9.03
CA VAL A 21 -5.27 -20.41 -9.44
C VAL A 21 -5.76 -19.91 -10.79
N ALA A 22 -6.44 -18.76 -10.76
CA ALA A 22 -6.74 -18.05 -11.99
C ALA A 22 -5.41 -17.87 -12.75
N PRO A 23 -5.36 -18.16 -14.06
CA PRO A 23 -4.19 -17.84 -14.86
C PRO A 23 -3.78 -16.39 -14.61
N LEU A 24 -2.48 -16.11 -14.49
CA LEU A 24 -1.97 -14.75 -14.22
C LEU A 24 -2.52 -13.71 -15.22
N GLU A 25 -2.76 -14.13 -16.46
CA GLU A 25 -3.38 -13.34 -17.52
C GLU A 25 -4.78 -12.82 -17.14
N CYS A 26 -5.56 -13.58 -16.38
CA CYS A 26 -6.90 -13.22 -15.93
C CYS A 26 -6.89 -12.20 -14.77
N ILE A 27 -5.78 -12.10 -14.03
CA ILE A 27 -5.65 -11.19 -12.87
C ILE A 27 -5.57 -9.72 -13.33
N CYS A 28 -4.96 -9.47 -14.49
CA CYS A 28 -4.80 -8.12 -15.04
C CYS A 28 -6.13 -7.48 -15.46
N GLU A 29 -7.08 -8.29 -15.94
CA GLU A 29 -8.37 -7.82 -16.44
C GLU A 29 -9.50 -7.91 -15.40
N MET A 30 -9.31 -8.67 -14.33
CA MET A 30 -10.31 -8.81 -13.28
C MET A 30 -10.43 -7.52 -12.46
N VAL A 31 -11.60 -6.87 -12.51
CA VAL A 31 -11.93 -5.75 -11.63
C VAL A 31 -11.87 -6.21 -10.17
N ALA A 32 -11.23 -5.42 -9.32
CA ALA A 32 -11.10 -5.73 -7.91
C ALA A 32 -12.49 -5.82 -7.23
N ASN A 33 -12.73 -6.85 -6.43
CA ASN A 33 -13.98 -7.01 -5.68
C ASN A 33 -13.85 -6.51 -4.23
N ASP A 34 -14.99 -6.36 -3.56
CA ASP A 34 -15.05 -5.79 -2.20
C ASP A 34 -14.15 -6.54 -1.20
N ARG A 35 -14.05 -7.87 -1.30
CA ARG A 35 -13.16 -8.67 -0.45
C ARG A 35 -11.70 -8.29 -0.67
N GLN A 36 -11.29 -8.09 -1.92
CA GLN A 36 -9.93 -7.66 -2.25
C GLN A 36 -9.66 -6.24 -1.76
N LEU A 37 -10.63 -5.32 -1.87
CA LEU A 37 -10.49 -3.96 -1.33
C LEU A 37 -10.32 -3.97 0.19
N ILE A 38 -11.07 -4.80 0.92
CA ILE A 38 -10.95 -4.94 2.38
C ILE A 38 -9.55 -5.45 2.78
N LEU A 39 -9.06 -6.48 2.07
CA LEU A 39 -7.74 -7.05 2.32
C LEU A 39 -6.63 -6.05 2.01
N ALA A 40 -6.71 -5.35 0.87
CA ALA A 40 -5.75 -4.33 0.46
C ALA A 40 -5.70 -3.16 1.46
N SER A 41 -6.87 -2.68 1.89
CA SER A 41 -6.98 -1.61 2.89
C SER A 41 -6.34 -2.00 4.22
N SER A 42 -6.52 -3.26 4.63
CA SER A 42 -5.89 -3.80 5.84
C SER A 42 -4.37 -3.89 5.70
N ALA A 43 -3.88 -4.40 4.57
CA ALA A 43 -2.44 -4.51 4.30
C ALA A 43 -1.77 -3.15 4.30
N ILE A 44 -2.33 -2.17 3.59
CA ILE A 44 -1.77 -0.82 3.51
C ILE A 44 -1.84 -0.12 4.87
N ALA A 45 -2.94 -0.23 5.61
CA ALA A 45 -3.02 0.35 6.95
C ALA A 45 -1.92 -0.21 7.87
N GLN A 46 -1.61 -1.51 7.79
CA GLN A 46 -0.51 -2.10 8.55
C GLN A 46 0.85 -1.55 8.12
N ILE A 47 1.11 -1.46 6.81
CA ILE A 47 2.36 -0.93 6.26
C ILE A 47 2.59 0.51 6.74
N VAL A 48 1.58 1.36 6.56
CA VAL A 48 1.65 2.79 6.90
C VAL A 48 1.83 3.01 8.40
N LEU A 49 1.06 2.31 9.23
CA LEU A 49 1.14 2.51 10.68
C LEU A 49 2.46 2.03 11.27
N LYS A 50 3.10 1.00 10.69
CA LYS A 50 4.46 0.59 11.09
C LYS A 50 5.49 1.71 10.87
N VAL A 51 5.26 2.57 9.89
CA VAL A 51 6.16 3.70 9.58
C VAL A 51 5.86 4.91 10.46
N ILE A 52 4.57 5.25 10.63
CA ILE A 52 4.15 6.53 11.25
C ILE A 52 3.94 6.42 12.76
N CYS A 53 3.46 5.28 13.27
CA CYS A 53 3.10 5.14 14.69
C CYS A 53 4.23 4.52 15.52
N VAL A 54 4.63 5.26 16.56
CA VAL A 54 5.65 4.81 17.53
C VAL A 54 5.01 4.20 18.79
N ASN A 55 3.77 4.57 19.13
CA ASN A 55 3.09 4.14 20.36
C ASN A 55 2.05 3.03 20.09
N GLN A 56 2.20 1.90 20.77
CA GLN A 56 1.36 0.71 20.58
C GLN A 56 -0.09 0.89 21.09
N GLU A 57 -0.32 1.70 22.13
CA GLU A 57 -1.66 1.89 22.73
C GLU A 57 -2.65 2.63 21.80
N VAL A 58 -2.14 3.47 20.88
CA VAL A 58 -2.97 4.25 19.94
C VAL A 58 -3.13 3.53 18.58
N LEU A 59 -2.47 2.39 18.41
CA LEU A 59 -2.35 1.71 17.13
C LEU A 59 -3.69 1.13 16.65
N GLN A 60 -4.43 0.47 17.55
CA GLN A 60 -5.65 -0.26 17.17
C GLN A 60 -6.79 0.66 16.71
N PRO A 61 -7.13 1.75 17.42
CA PRO A 61 -8.16 2.68 16.94
C PRO A 61 -7.76 3.39 15.64
N LYS A 62 -6.47 3.75 15.49
CA LYS A 62 -5.95 4.34 14.23
C LYS A 62 -6.00 3.36 13.08
N PHE A 63 -5.73 2.08 13.34
CA PHE A 63 -5.79 1.02 12.34
C PHE A 63 -7.18 0.83 11.76
N GLU A 64 -8.20 0.70 12.61
CA GLU A 64 -9.57 0.52 12.14
C GLU A 64 -10.09 1.75 11.38
N ARG A 65 -9.78 2.95 11.86
CA ARG A 65 -10.13 4.19 11.15
C ARG A 65 -9.44 4.27 9.78
N MET A 66 -8.15 3.96 9.72
CA MET A 66 -7.40 4.02 8.46
C MET A 66 -7.88 2.97 7.46
N LYS A 67 -8.19 1.75 7.93
CA LYS A 67 -8.79 0.70 7.09
C LYS A 67 -10.08 1.17 6.42
N GLU A 68 -10.96 1.81 7.18
CA GLU A 68 -12.22 2.33 6.63
C GLU A 68 -11.98 3.42 5.58
N VAL A 69 -11.11 4.38 5.87
CA VAL A 69 -10.75 5.45 4.93
C VAL A 69 -10.13 4.88 3.64
N LEU A 70 -9.20 3.94 3.77
CA LEU A 70 -8.56 3.27 2.62
C LEU A 70 -9.56 2.47 1.80
N ARG A 71 -10.51 1.79 2.44
CA ARG A 71 -11.56 1.05 1.73
C ARG A 71 -12.42 2.00 0.90
N ASN A 72 -12.85 3.11 1.48
CA ASN A 72 -13.66 4.11 0.78
C ASN A 72 -12.87 4.75 -0.38
N PHE A 73 -11.56 4.99 -0.17
CA PHE A 73 -10.67 5.45 -1.23
C PHE A 73 -10.61 4.44 -2.39
N PHE A 74 -10.36 3.16 -2.12
CA PHE A 74 -10.28 2.15 -3.16
C PHE A 74 -11.61 1.91 -3.85
N GLU A 75 -12.72 2.03 -3.12
CA GLU A 75 -14.06 1.96 -3.70
C GLU A 75 -14.27 3.10 -4.70
N LEU A 76 -13.94 4.33 -4.32
CA LEU A 76 -13.99 5.49 -5.23
C LEU A 76 -13.13 5.26 -6.47
N VAL A 77 -11.88 4.84 -6.30
CA VAL A 77 -10.95 4.58 -7.40
C VAL A 77 -11.48 3.48 -8.32
N ARG A 78 -12.02 2.41 -7.75
CA ARG A 78 -12.61 1.30 -8.49
C ARG A 78 -13.76 1.76 -9.35
N LEU A 79 -14.71 2.51 -8.77
CA LEU A 79 -15.86 3.06 -9.49
C LEU A 79 -15.43 4.05 -10.58
N ALA A 80 -14.38 4.84 -10.35
CA ALA A 80 -13.92 5.85 -11.29
C ALA A 80 -13.06 5.29 -12.43
N THR A 81 -12.37 4.16 -12.23
CA THR A 81 -11.33 3.71 -13.18
C THR A 81 -11.43 2.24 -13.59
N ASN A 82 -12.39 1.48 -13.05
CA ASN A 82 -12.42 0.02 -13.13
C ASN A 82 -11.11 -0.60 -12.64
N LEU A 83 -10.69 -0.24 -11.43
CA LEU A 83 -9.44 -0.70 -10.82
C LEU A 83 -9.35 -2.23 -10.87
N SER A 84 -8.30 -2.76 -11.50
CA SER A 84 -8.09 -4.20 -11.59
C SER A 84 -7.42 -4.76 -10.32
N LEU A 85 -7.50 -6.08 -10.14
CA LEU A 85 -6.79 -6.74 -9.05
C LEU A 85 -5.27 -6.58 -9.19
N ALA A 86 -4.74 -6.68 -10.42
CA ALA A 86 -3.30 -6.47 -10.65
C ALA A 86 -2.86 -5.05 -10.24
N GLU A 87 -3.63 -4.03 -10.60
CA GLU A 87 -3.37 -2.64 -10.20
C GLU A 87 -3.41 -2.46 -8.69
N LEU A 88 -4.39 -3.06 -8.03
CA LEU A 88 -4.51 -3.02 -6.58
C LEU A 88 -3.30 -3.70 -5.90
N ILE A 89 -2.90 -4.90 -6.36
CA ILE A 89 -1.73 -5.61 -5.83
C ILE A 89 -0.46 -4.79 -6.05
N TYR A 90 -0.28 -4.24 -7.25
CA TYR A 90 0.88 -3.44 -7.58
C TYR A 90 0.93 -2.14 -6.78
N SER A 91 -0.22 -1.54 -6.49
CA SER A 91 -0.32 -0.37 -5.60
C SER A 91 0.11 -0.71 -4.17
N ILE A 92 -0.27 -1.88 -3.64
CA ILE A 92 0.19 -2.35 -2.32
C ILE A 92 1.71 -2.52 -2.33
N TRP A 93 2.25 -3.12 -3.39
CA TRP A 93 3.69 -3.31 -3.55
C TRP A 93 4.43 -1.96 -3.59
N LEU A 94 3.94 -0.98 -4.36
CA LEU A 94 4.51 0.36 -4.43
C LEU A 94 4.53 1.06 -3.06
N VAL A 95 3.43 0.99 -2.31
CA VAL A 95 3.37 1.57 -0.94
C VAL A 95 4.33 0.84 0.01
N SER A 96 4.43 -0.49 -0.07
CA SER A 96 5.41 -1.28 0.70
C SER A 96 6.83 -0.83 0.38
N ARG A 97 7.15 -0.70 -0.91
CA ARG A 97 8.48 -0.32 -1.37
C ARG A 97 8.86 1.10 -0.93
N PHE A 98 7.91 2.03 -1.00
CA PHE A 98 8.10 3.39 -0.49
C PHE A 98 8.39 3.39 1.02
N SER A 99 7.66 2.58 1.78
CA SER A 99 7.82 2.43 3.23
C SER A 99 9.14 1.76 3.62
N GLU A 100 9.60 0.77 2.85
CA GLU A 100 10.91 0.16 3.02
C GLU A 100 12.03 1.18 2.77
N LYS A 101 11.89 2.02 1.74
CA LYS A 101 12.87 3.07 1.43
C LYS A 101 12.98 4.10 2.55
N GLU A 102 11.86 4.48 3.14
CA GLU A 102 11.79 5.31 4.33
C GLU A 102 12.56 4.67 5.50
N ALA A 103 12.35 3.37 5.75
CA ALA A 103 13.08 2.65 6.80
C ALA A 103 14.60 2.54 6.53
N GLU A 104 14.99 2.26 5.28
CA GLU A 104 16.40 2.24 4.84
C GLU A 104 17.09 3.58 5.09
N ASN A 105 16.44 4.70 4.71
CA ASN A 105 16.99 6.03 4.87
C ASN A 105 17.09 6.44 6.34
N LYS A 106 16.07 6.12 7.15
CA LYS A 106 16.11 6.31 8.60
C LYS A 106 17.30 5.61 9.25
N LEU A 107 17.55 4.35 8.88
CA LEU A 107 18.67 3.56 9.40
C LEU A 107 20.03 4.15 8.99
N LYS A 108 20.18 4.60 7.74
CA LYS A 108 21.40 5.25 7.25
C LYS A 108 21.73 6.53 8.03
N CYS A 109 20.73 7.37 8.29
CA CYS A 109 20.92 8.59 9.09
C CYS A 109 21.30 8.29 10.54
N MET A 110 20.71 7.25 11.15
CA MET A 110 21.05 6.84 12.52
C MET A 110 22.49 6.29 12.66
N ASN A 111 23.03 5.69 11.59
CA ASN A 111 24.36 5.09 11.59
C ASN A 111 25.49 6.06 11.16
N GLN A 112 25.19 7.34 10.90
CA GLN A 112 26.19 8.36 10.54
C GLN A 112 26.54 9.26 11.74
N PRO A 113 27.70 9.08 12.40
CA PRO A 113 28.04 9.77 13.65
C PRO A 113 28.30 11.28 13.52
N PHE A 114 28.42 11.83 12.31
CA PHE A 114 28.75 13.24 12.06
C PHE A 114 27.58 14.11 11.59
N VAL A 115 26.43 13.51 11.25
CA VAL A 115 25.25 14.27 10.81
C VAL A 115 24.23 14.26 11.95
N LYS A 116 24.25 15.31 12.77
CA LYS A 116 23.26 15.58 13.84
C LYS A 116 21.91 16.08 13.29
N GLU A 117 21.64 15.95 11.99
CA GLU A 117 20.33 16.29 11.46
C GLU A 117 19.32 15.24 11.90
N LYS A 118 18.28 15.70 12.60
CA LYS A 118 17.16 14.87 13.00
C LYS A 118 16.49 14.37 11.72
N TYR A 119 16.61 13.06 11.46
CA TYR A 119 15.89 12.41 10.37
C TYR A 119 14.42 12.83 10.41
N GLU A 120 13.97 13.54 9.38
CA GLU A 120 12.57 13.92 9.24
C GLU A 120 11.89 12.94 8.30
N SER A 121 10.90 12.22 8.83
CA SER A 121 10.16 11.23 8.06
C SER A 121 9.49 11.89 6.86
N VAL A 122 9.72 11.35 5.66
CA VAL A 122 9.03 11.83 4.46
C VAL A 122 7.60 11.32 4.45
N VAL A 123 7.33 10.16 5.04
CA VAL A 123 5.96 9.68 5.29
C VAL A 123 5.39 10.34 6.54
N LYS A 124 4.29 11.08 6.38
CA LYS A 124 3.55 11.74 7.47
C LYS A 124 2.06 11.43 7.33
N GLU A 125 1.32 11.54 8.42
CA GLU A 125 -0.14 11.39 8.40
C GLU A 125 -0.81 12.37 7.41
N SER A 126 -0.20 13.56 7.22
CA SER A 126 -0.69 14.60 6.30
C SER A 126 -0.45 14.32 4.81
N ASN A 127 0.47 13.44 4.44
CA ASN A 127 0.80 13.20 3.03
C ASN A 127 0.59 11.77 2.56
N ILE A 128 0.21 10.85 3.45
CA ILE A 128 0.01 9.44 3.09
C ILE A 128 -1.07 9.23 2.02
N GLY A 129 -2.12 10.06 2.02
CA GLY A 129 -3.14 10.02 0.97
C GLY A 129 -2.56 10.31 -0.42
N THR A 130 -1.56 11.19 -0.50
CA THR A 130 -0.87 11.51 -1.76
C THR A 130 0.03 10.36 -2.20
N VAL A 131 0.78 9.76 -1.26
CA VAL A 131 1.62 8.57 -1.53
C VAL A 131 0.78 7.44 -2.11
N LEU A 132 -0.40 7.18 -1.51
CA LEU A 132 -1.31 6.16 -1.98
C LEU A 132 -1.90 6.49 -3.35
N LEU A 133 -2.36 7.72 -3.55
CA LEU A 133 -2.93 8.16 -4.82
C LEU A 133 -1.91 8.00 -5.96
N VAL A 134 -0.68 8.45 -5.75
CA VAL A 134 0.40 8.31 -6.73
C VAL A 134 0.76 6.84 -6.96
N SER A 135 0.72 5.99 -5.93
CA SER A 135 0.97 4.54 -6.08
C SER A 135 -0.06 3.87 -7.00
N VAL A 136 -1.34 4.20 -6.82
CA VAL A 136 -2.42 3.72 -7.70
C VAL A 136 -2.24 4.24 -9.11
N GLU A 137 -1.94 5.52 -9.24
CA GLU A 137 -1.77 6.19 -10.51
C GLU A 137 -0.64 5.57 -11.35
N ILE A 138 0.53 5.37 -10.73
CA ILE A 138 1.68 4.69 -11.34
C ILE A 138 1.34 3.25 -11.71
N SER A 139 0.61 2.52 -10.85
CA SER A 139 0.20 1.15 -11.15
C SER A 139 -0.60 1.06 -12.46
N GLN A 140 -1.48 2.03 -12.71
CA GLN A 140 -2.26 2.10 -13.94
C GLN A 140 -1.41 2.50 -15.14
N LYS A 141 -0.45 3.43 -14.97
CA LYS A 141 0.51 3.79 -16.03
C LYS A 141 1.37 2.62 -16.49
N ILE A 142 1.71 1.72 -15.58
CA ILE A 142 2.55 0.56 -15.88
C ILE A 142 1.73 -0.58 -16.52
N LEU A 143 0.51 -0.81 -16.02
CA LEU A 143 -0.26 -2.00 -16.37
C LEU A 143 -1.31 -1.79 -17.47
N ARG A 144 -1.65 -0.54 -17.82
CA ARG A 144 -2.61 -0.24 -18.88
C ARG A 144 -1.91 0.24 -20.15
N ASP A 145 -2.41 -0.19 -21.30
CA ASP A 145 -2.05 0.40 -22.61
C ASP A 145 -2.43 1.89 -22.67
N HIS A 146 -3.53 2.26 -22.03
CA HIS A 146 -4.08 3.61 -22.01
C HIS A 146 -4.47 4.04 -20.60
N ALA A 147 -3.47 4.48 -19.83
CA ALA A 147 -3.68 5.04 -18.50
C ALA A 147 -4.35 6.43 -18.53
N LYS A 148 -5.02 6.77 -17.43
CA LYS A 148 -5.58 8.12 -17.23
C LYS A 148 -4.44 9.13 -17.05
N LYS A 149 -4.58 10.31 -17.66
CA LYS A 149 -3.61 11.41 -17.52
C LYS A 149 -3.65 11.98 -16.10
N ASN A 150 -2.56 12.60 -15.66
CA ASN A 150 -2.48 13.30 -14.38
C ASN A 150 -3.57 14.35 -14.18
N THR A 151 -4.03 15.00 -15.26
CA THR A 151 -5.17 15.93 -15.21
C THR A 151 -6.44 15.27 -14.70
N TYR A 152 -6.70 14.02 -15.11
CA TYR A 152 -7.86 13.25 -14.65
C TYR A 152 -7.78 13.00 -13.14
N TRP A 153 -6.64 12.54 -12.65
CA TRP A 153 -6.43 12.26 -11.23
C TRP A 153 -6.49 13.50 -10.36
N ALA A 154 -5.87 14.59 -10.83
CA ALA A 154 -5.93 15.87 -10.16
C ALA A 154 -7.39 16.36 -10.03
N HIS A 155 -8.19 16.27 -11.08
CA HIS A 155 -9.62 16.62 -11.02
C HIS A 155 -10.43 15.69 -10.13
N LEU A 156 -10.18 14.37 -10.17
CA LEU A 156 -10.91 13.39 -9.36
C LEU A 156 -10.75 13.62 -7.85
N PHE A 157 -9.60 14.13 -7.42
CA PHE A 157 -9.26 14.36 -6.02
C PHE A 157 -9.20 15.84 -5.63
N ASP A 158 -9.69 16.74 -6.49
CA ASP A 158 -9.68 18.20 -6.27
C ASP A 158 -8.29 18.76 -5.91
N LEU A 159 -7.27 18.30 -6.65
CA LEU A 159 -5.89 18.74 -6.54
C LEU A 159 -5.53 19.63 -7.73
N SER A 160 -4.59 20.55 -7.54
CA SER A 160 -3.97 21.21 -8.68
C SER A 160 -3.12 20.22 -9.48
N VAL A 161 -3.21 20.25 -10.80
CA VAL A 161 -2.39 19.41 -11.70
C VAL A 161 -0.90 19.61 -11.44
N GLU A 162 -0.47 20.84 -11.17
CA GLU A 162 0.93 21.16 -10.89
C GLU A 162 1.44 20.44 -9.62
N ASN A 163 0.71 20.56 -8.51
CA ASN A 163 1.09 19.86 -7.27
C ASN A 163 1.05 18.34 -7.45
N PHE A 164 0.07 17.81 -8.19
CA PHE A 164 0.00 16.38 -8.44
C PHE A 164 1.20 15.86 -9.23
N ASN A 165 1.59 16.58 -10.30
CA ASN A 165 2.82 16.26 -11.07
C ASN A 165 4.08 16.34 -10.20
N LYS A 166 4.18 17.36 -9.33
CA LYS A 166 5.30 17.48 -8.38
C LYS A 166 5.35 16.31 -7.40
N SER A 167 4.19 15.87 -6.90
CA SER A 167 4.09 14.71 -6.02
C SER A 167 4.49 13.42 -6.73
N GLU A 168 4.07 13.19 -7.97
CA GLU A 168 4.51 12.05 -8.77
C GLU A 168 6.03 12.05 -8.97
N ALA A 169 6.60 13.18 -9.40
CA ALA A 169 8.04 13.29 -9.62
C ALA A 169 8.84 13.07 -8.33
N ALA A 170 8.39 13.65 -7.21
CA ALA A 170 9.01 13.44 -5.91
C ALA A 170 8.93 11.97 -5.47
N TYR A 171 7.79 11.31 -5.71
CA TYR A 171 7.58 9.91 -5.39
C TYR A 171 8.53 8.99 -6.18
N LEU A 172 8.61 9.18 -7.51
CA LEU A 172 9.50 8.39 -8.36
C LEU A 172 10.99 8.61 -8.01
N ASN A 173 11.37 9.86 -7.74
CA ASN A 173 12.71 10.18 -7.28
C ASN A 173 13.01 9.54 -5.91
N TRP A 174 12.05 9.52 -5.00
CA TRP A 174 12.21 8.85 -3.70
C TRP A 174 12.50 7.35 -3.86
N LEU A 175 11.80 6.71 -4.78
CA LEU A 175 12.05 5.31 -5.15
C LEU A 175 13.30 5.12 -6.01
N ASN A 176 13.99 6.18 -6.46
CA ASN A 176 15.05 6.10 -7.47
C ASN A 176 14.63 5.32 -8.73
N TYR A 177 13.35 5.42 -9.13
CA TYR A 177 12.77 4.66 -10.25
C TYR A 177 12.90 3.13 -10.10
N SER A 178 13.10 2.62 -8.88
CA SER A 178 13.21 1.17 -8.55
C SER A 178 11.89 0.55 -8.10
#